data_AF-A0A8C6HZ40-F1
#
_entry.id   AF-A0A8C6HZ40-F1
#
_cell.length_a   1.000
_cell.length_b   1.000
_cell.length_c   1.000
_cell.angle_alpha   90.00
_cell.angle_beta   90.00
_cell.angle_gamma   90.00
#
_symmetry.space_group_name_H-M   'P 1'
#
loop_
_entity.id
_entity.type
_entity.pdbx_description
1 polymer ?
#
loop_
_entity_poly.entity_id
_entity_poly.type
_entity_poly.pdbx_seq_one_letter_code
_entity_poly.pdbx_strand_id
1 'polypeptide(L)'
;MIMEIELQSQVLDAINYVLYDQLKFKGNRMDYYNALNLYMHQVLTRRTGIPISMSLLYLTIARQLGVPLEPVNFPSHFLLRWCQGAEGATLDIFDYIYIDAFGKGKQLTVKECEYLIGQHVTAALYGVVNVKKVLQRMVGNLLSLGKREGIDQSYQLLRDSLDLYLAMYPDQVQLLLLQARLYFHLGIWPEKVLDILQHIQTLDPGQHGAVGYLVQHTLEHIERKKEEVGVEVKLRSEEKHRDVCYSIGLVMKHKRYGYNCVIYGWDPTCMMGHEWIRNMNVHSLPHGHHQPFYNVLVEDGSCRYAAQENLEYNVEPQEISHPDVGRYFSEFTGTHYIPNAELEIRYPEDLEFVYETVQNIYSAKEDTAE
;
A
#
# COMPACT_ATOMS: atom_id res chain seq x y z
N MET A 1 12.70 -23.32 -30.65
CA MET A 1 12.76 -21.95 -31.21
C MET A 1 12.50 -22.07 -32.70
N ILE A 2 11.61 -21.26 -33.25
CA ILE A 2 11.28 -21.27 -34.69
C ILE A 2 12.41 -20.52 -35.41
N MET A 3 13.02 -21.11 -36.44
CA MET A 3 14.10 -20.44 -37.19
C MET A 3 13.58 -19.59 -38.36
N GLU A 4 12.43 -19.97 -38.93
CA GLU A 4 11.87 -19.32 -40.10
C GLU A 4 11.06 -18.07 -39.73
N ILE A 5 11.47 -16.90 -40.25
CA ILE A 5 10.86 -15.59 -39.95
C ILE A 5 9.39 -15.55 -40.38
N GLU A 6 9.04 -16.15 -41.52
CA GLU A 6 7.66 -16.20 -42.00
C GLU A 6 6.75 -16.97 -41.04
N LEU A 7 7.22 -18.12 -40.54
CA LEU A 7 6.49 -18.90 -39.53
C LEU A 7 6.41 -18.15 -38.19
N GLN A 8 7.45 -17.42 -37.79
CA GLN A 8 7.38 -16.53 -36.62
C GLN A 8 6.30 -15.45 -36.81
N SER A 9 6.20 -14.84 -37.99
CA SER A 9 5.16 -13.86 -38.32
C SER A 9 3.76 -14.45 -38.17
N GLN A 10 3.53 -15.63 -38.74
CA GLN A 10 2.24 -16.34 -38.63
C GLN A 10 1.88 -16.64 -37.17
N VAL A 11 2.86 -17.00 -36.34
CA VAL A 11 2.65 -17.20 -34.90
C VAL A 11 2.28 -15.90 -34.21
N LEU A 12 2.94 -14.77 -34.52
CA LEU A 12 2.59 -13.46 -33.96
C LEU A 12 1.17 -13.03 -34.35
N ASP A 13 0.75 -13.28 -35.60
CA ASP A 13 -0.61 -13.00 -36.06
C ASP A 13 -1.65 -13.87 -35.32
N ALA A 14 -1.34 -15.15 -35.10
CA ALA A 14 -2.18 -16.05 -34.31
C ALA A 14 -2.29 -15.59 -32.84
N ILE A 15 -1.18 -15.16 -32.22
CA ILE A 15 -1.18 -14.58 -30.87
C ILE A 15 -2.09 -13.34 -30.83
N ASN A 16 -1.97 -12.45 -31.82
CA ASN A 16 -2.78 -11.23 -31.90
C ASN A 16 -4.28 -11.57 -31.98
N TYR A 17 -4.64 -12.48 -32.88
CA TYR A 17 -6.02 -12.93 -33.05
C TYR A 17 -6.59 -13.55 -31.77
N VAL A 18 -5.84 -14.45 -31.12
CA VAL A 18 -6.32 -15.10 -29.90
C VAL A 18 -6.42 -14.11 -28.74
N LEU A 19 -5.39 -13.30 -28.48
CA LEU A 19 -5.41 -12.38 -27.35
C LEU A 19 -6.44 -11.26 -27.51
N TYR A 20 -6.47 -10.61 -28.66
CA TYR A 20 -7.23 -9.37 -28.83
C TYR A 20 -8.61 -9.59 -29.45
N ASP A 21 -8.77 -10.56 -30.36
CA ASP A 21 -10.04 -10.81 -31.03
C ASP A 21 -10.86 -11.89 -30.35
N GLN A 22 -10.27 -12.98 -29.87
CA GLN A 22 -11.00 -14.05 -29.18
C GLN A 22 -11.15 -13.75 -27.67
N LEU A 23 -10.02 -13.53 -26.99
CA LEU A 23 -10.01 -13.32 -25.54
C LEU A 23 -10.29 -11.89 -25.12
N LYS A 24 -10.28 -10.93 -26.06
CA LYS A 24 -10.62 -9.52 -25.82
C LYS A 24 -9.73 -8.81 -24.79
N PHE A 25 -8.45 -9.19 -24.72
CA PHE A 25 -7.47 -8.41 -23.97
C PHE A 25 -7.38 -6.99 -24.52
N LYS A 26 -7.25 -5.99 -23.65
CA LYS A 26 -7.12 -4.59 -24.06
C LYS A 26 -6.32 -3.75 -23.09
N GLY A 27 -5.65 -2.73 -23.62
CA GLY A 27 -5.05 -1.69 -22.79
C GLY A 27 -6.11 -0.86 -22.05
N ASN A 28 -5.93 -0.64 -20.75
CA ASN A 28 -6.83 0.20 -19.96
C ASN A 28 -6.48 1.69 -20.12
N ARG A 29 -7.07 2.34 -21.12
CA ARG A 29 -6.84 3.76 -21.40
C ARG A 29 -7.69 4.69 -20.53
N MET A 30 -8.87 4.23 -20.12
CA MET A 30 -9.83 5.02 -19.34
C MET A 30 -9.40 5.13 -17.88
N ASP A 31 -8.89 4.03 -17.33
CA ASP A 31 -8.45 3.93 -15.94
C ASP A 31 -7.00 3.42 -15.90
N TYR A 32 -6.13 4.20 -16.55
CA TYR A 32 -4.72 3.83 -16.76
C TYR A 32 -3.97 3.69 -15.43
N TYR A 33 -4.31 4.51 -14.45
CA TYR A 33 -3.61 4.63 -13.17
C TYR A 33 -4.12 3.67 -12.09
N ASN A 34 -4.82 2.60 -12.47
CA ASN A 34 -5.27 1.56 -11.53
C ASN A 34 -4.19 0.50 -11.30
N ALA A 35 -3.85 0.25 -10.03
CA ALA A 35 -2.83 -0.74 -9.63
C ALA A 35 -3.16 -2.17 -10.11
N LEU A 36 -4.45 -2.51 -10.26
CA LEU A 36 -4.89 -3.81 -10.79
C LEU A 36 -4.45 -4.04 -12.24
N ASN A 37 -4.07 -3.00 -12.98
CA ASN A 37 -3.53 -3.13 -14.33
C ASN A 37 -2.06 -3.61 -14.36
N LEU A 38 -1.39 -3.65 -13.20
CA LEU A 38 0.00 -4.07 -13.03
C LEU A 38 0.13 -5.48 -12.44
N TYR A 39 -0.81 -5.90 -11.60
CA TYR A 39 -0.80 -7.23 -11.00
C TYR A 39 -1.18 -8.29 -12.03
N MET A 40 -0.24 -9.15 -12.42
CA MET A 40 -0.44 -10.10 -13.52
C MET A 40 -1.66 -11.02 -13.33
N HIS A 41 -1.95 -11.45 -12.10
CA HIS A 41 -3.15 -12.25 -11.82
C HIS A 41 -4.46 -11.49 -12.11
N GLN A 42 -4.49 -10.18 -11.83
CA GLN A 42 -5.61 -9.30 -12.16
C GLN A 42 -5.68 -9.00 -13.66
N VAL A 43 -4.52 -8.81 -14.31
CA VAL A 43 -4.46 -8.59 -15.77
C VAL A 43 -5.02 -9.81 -16.51
N LEU A 44 -4.71 -11.03 -16.07
CA LEU A 44 -5.25 -12.26 -16.66
C LEU A 44 -6.76 -12.39 -16.44
N THR A 45 -7.24 -12.07 -15.24
CA THR A 45 -8.66 -12.19 -14.87
C THR A 45 -9.52 -11.12 -15.56
N ARG A 46 -9.12 -9.85 -15.44
CA ARG A 46 -9.82 -8.68 -15.99
C ARG A 46 -9.57 -8.49 -17.48
N ARG A 47 -8.52 -9.11 -18.03
CA ARG A 47 -8.05 -8.97 -19.41
C ARG A 47 -7.71 -7.53 -19.79
N THR A 48 -7.29 -6.75 -18.79
CA THR A 48 -6.92 -5.34 -18.94
C THR A 48 -5.61 -5.03 -18.25
N GLY A 49 -4.74 -4.27 -18.91
CA GLY A 49 -3.42 -3.91 -18.37
C GLY A 49 -2.88 -2.59 -18.90
N ILE A 50 -1.65 -2.26 -18.50
CA ILE A 50 -0.85 -1.13 -19.03
C ILE A 50 0.26 -1.67 -19.95
N PRO A 51 1.04 -0.82 -20.65
CA PRO A 51 2.02 -1.28 -21.64
C PRO A 51 2.97 -2.38 -21.15
N ILE A 52 3.54 -2.25 -19.95
CA ILE A 52 4.48 -3.25 -19.44
C ILE A 52 3.82 -4.61 -19.14
N SER A 53 2.62 -4.62 -18.54
CA SER A 53 1.97 -5.88 -18.16
C SER A 53 1.43 -6.62 -19.39
N MET A 54 0.91 -5.88 -20.37
CA MET A 54 0.50 -6.43 -21.67
C MET A 54 1.68 -7.00 -22.45
N SER A 55 2.80 -6.27 -22.50
CA SER A 55 4.03 -6.73 -23.16
C SER A 55 4.64 -7.95 -22.48
N LEU A 56 4.55 -8.07 -21.16
CA LEU A 56 5.02 -9.27 -20.45
C LEU A 56 4.16 -10.51 -20.72
N LEU A 57 2.84 -10.35 -20.78
CA LEU A 57 1.93 -11.43 -21.19
C LEU A 57 2.28 -11.90 -22.61
N TYR A 58 2.40 -10.95 -23.54
CA TYR A 58 2.71 -11.22 -24.94
C TYR A 58 4.08 -11.90 -25.11
N LEU A 59 5.11 -11.37 -24.46
CA LEU A 59 6.47 -11.91 -24.46
C LEU A 59 6.51 -13.35 -23.95
N THR A 60 5.77 -13.64 -22.87
CA THR A 60 5.72 -14.98 -22.27
C THR A 60 5.11 -16.00 -23.23
N ILE A 61 4.00 -15.63 -23.89
CA ILE A 61 3.32 -16.49 -24.87
C ILE A 61 4.19 -16.70 -26.11
N ALA A 62 4.73 -15.62 -26.69
CA ALA A 62 5.60 -15.69 -27.86
C ALA A 62 6.82 -16.59 -27.60
N ARG A 63 7.45 -16.46 -26.42
CA ARG A 63 8.57 -17.31 -26.02
C ARG A 63 8.17 -18.79 -25.93
N GLN A 64 7.01 -19.10 -25.35
CA GLN A 64 6.51 -20.48 -25.27
C GLN A 64 6.21 -21.08 -26.65
N LEU A 65 5.75 -20.26 -27.59
CA LEU A 65 5.51 -20.64 -28.98
C LEU A 65 6.78 -20.60 -29.85
N GLY A 66 7.94 -20.31 -29.26
CA GLY A 66 9.23 -20.38 -29.92
C GLY A 66 9.62 -19.14 -30.74
N VAL A 67 8.91 -18.01 -30.59
CA VAL A 67 9.25 -16.72 -31.21
C VAL A 67 10.12 -15.90 -30.24
N PRO A 68 11.38 -15.60 -30.59
CA PRO A 68 12.28 -14.85 -29.71
C PRO A 68 11.98 -13.34 -29.80
N LEU A 69 11.28 -12.83 -28.79
CA LEU A 69 11.07 -11.40 -28.58
C LEU A 69 11.95 -10.88 -27.45
N GLU A 70 12.36 -9.62 -27.56
CA GLU A 70 13.20 -8.96 -26.58
C GLU A 70 12.50 -7.73 -25.98
N PRO A 71 12.51 -7.54 -24.66
CA PRO A 71 11.86 -6.40 -24.02
C PRO A 71 12.63 -5.09 -24.25
N VAL A 72 11.90 -4.00 -24.49
CA VAL A 72 12.46 -2.65 -24.68
C VAL A 72 11.78 -1.67 -23.71
N ASN A 73 12.58 -1.05 -22.83
CA ASN A 73 12.09 -0.08 -21.84
C ASN A 73 11.89 1.31 -22.45
N PHE A 74 11.03 1.38 -23.46
CA PHE A 74 10.79 2.59 -24.22
C PHE A 74 10.03 3.64 -23.38
N PRO A 75 10.34 4.94 -23.51
CA PRO A 75 9.74 6.00 -22.70
C PRO A 75 8.22 6.01 -22.82
N SER A 76 7.53 6.24 -21.70
CA SER A 76 6.06 6.25 -21.59
C SER A 76 5.32 4.96 -22.00
N HIS A 77 5.93 4.07 -22.78
CA HIS A 77 5.26 2.93 -23.39
C HIS A 77 6.23 1.77 -23.58
N PHE A 78 6.03 0.68 -22.83
CA PHE A 78 6.94 -0.47 -22.90
C PHE A 78 6.67 -1.32 -24.14
N LEU A 79 7.71 -1.65 -24.92
CA LEU A 79 7.62 -2.34 -26.19
C LEU A 79 8.37 -3.68 -26.14
N LEU A 80 8.11 -4.52 -27.13
CA LEU A 80 8.97 -5.65 -27.46
C LEU A 80 9.65 -5.35 -28.80
N ARG A 81 10.83 -5.91 -29.06
CA ARG A 81 11.46 -5.91 -30.38
C ARG A 81 11.63 -7.32 -30.89
N TRP A 82 11.49 -7.47 -32.19
CA TRP A 82 11.57 -8.70 -32.94
C TRP A 82 12.65 -8.53 -34.01
N CYS A 83 13.69 -9.36 -33.95
CA CYS A 83 14.77 -9.35 -34.92
C CYS A 83 14.34 -10.09 -36.19
N GLN A 84 14.44 -9.42 -37.34
CA GLN A 84 14.22 -10.02 -38.67
C GLN A 84 15.53 -10.19 -39.46
N GLY A 85 16.66 -9.79 -38.89
CA GLY A 85 17.98 -9.86 -39.53
C GLY A 85 18.61 -11.25 -39.48
N ALA A 86 19.57 -11.51 -40.37
CA ALA A 86 20.36 -12.73 -40.38
C ALA A 86 21.30 -12.81 -39.16
N GLU A 87 21.47 -14.01 -38.60
CA GLU A 87 22.42 -14.27 -37.50
C GLU A 87 23.83 -13.78 -37.87
N GLY A 88 24.45 -12.96 -37.01
CA GLY A 88 25.82 -12.47 -37.18
C GLY A 88 25.97 -11.12 -37.91
N ALA A 89 24.89 -10.48 -38.36
CA ALA A 89 24.94 -9.12 -38.89
C ALA A 89 25.13 -8.07 -37.78
N THR A 90 25.79 -6.96 -38.10
CA THR A 90 25.73 -5.75 -37.26
C THR A 90 24.33 -5.16 -37.38
N LEU A 91 23.50 -5.37 -36.36
CA LEU A 91 22.11 -4.92 -36.36
C LEU A 91 21.99 -3.46 -35.90
N ASP A 92 21.29 -2.65 -36.68
CA ASP A 92 20.83 -1.30 -36.33
C ASP A 92 19.37 -1.33 -35.84
N ILE A 93 18.90 -0.25 -35.21
CA ILE A 93 17.53 -0.12 -34.69
C ILE A 93 16.45 -0.29 -35.75
N PHE A 94 16.79 -0.09 -37.03
CA PHE A 94 15.89 -0.25 -38.18
C PHE A 94 15.75 -1.70 -38.66
N ASP A 95 16.62 -2.61 -38.21
CA ASP A 95 16.55 -4.05 -38.52
C ASP A 95 15.56 -4.80 -37.60
N TYR A 96 14.92 -4.07 -36.68
CA TYR A 96 13.94 -4.60 -35.74
C TYR A 96 12.54 -4.08 -36.05
N ILE A 97 11.57 -4.96 -35.86
CA ILE A 97 10.17 -4.59 -35.73
C ILE A 97 9.83 -4.49 -34.25
N TYR A 98 9.18 -3.40 -33.87
CA TYR A 98 8.73 -3.19 -32.49
C TYR A 98 7.27 -3.58 -32.35
N ILE A 99 6.93 -4.32 -31.32
CA ILE A 99 5.58 -4.82 -31.08
C ILE A 99 4.97 -4.07 -29.91
N ASP A 100 3.85 -3.40 -30.17
CA ASP A 100 3.01 -2.76 -29.16
C ASP A 100 1.88 -3.71 -28.73
N ALA A 101 2.13 -4.48 -27.67
CA ALA A 101 1.11 -5.37 -27.10
C ALA A 101 -0.08 -4.62 -26.48
N PHE A 102 0.10 -3.36 -26.04
CA PHE A 102 -1.00 -2.55 -25.54
C PHE A 102 -1.90 -2.02 -26.67
N GLY A 103 -1.30 -1.76 -27.82
CA GLY A 103 -1.93 -1.40 -29.10
C GLY A 103 -2.35 -2.60 -29.94
N LYS A 104 -2.73 -3.72 -29.31
CA LYS A 104 -3.20 -4.96 -29.96
C LYS A 104 -2.15 -5.65 -30.85
N GLY A 105 -0.90 -5.65 -30.40
CA GLY A 105 0.20 -6.33 -31.10
C GLY A 105 0.61 -5.63 -32.40
N LYS A 106 0.33 -4.32 -32.52
CA LYS A 106 0.71 -3.54 -33.69
C LYS A 106 2.23 -3.61 -33.86
N GLN A 107 2.66 -3.97 -35.07
CA GLN A 107 4.05 -3.92 -35.50
C GLN A 107 4.38 -2.48 -35.92
N LEU A 108 5.49 -1.96 -35.40
CA LEU A 108 5.89 -0.57 -35.50
C LEU A 108 7.34 -0.48 -36.02
N THR A 109 7.55 0.46 -36.92
CA THR A 109 8.88 0.97 -37.26
C THR A 109 9.38 1.94 -36.19
N VAL A 110 10.68 2.27 -36.22
CA VAL A 110 11.30 3.29 -35.36
C VAL A 110 10.51 4.62 -35.38
N LYS A 111 10.15 5.11 -36.57
CA LYS A 111 9.39 6.36 -36.73
C LYS A 111 8.00 6.28 -36.10
N GLU A 112 7.34 5.12 -36.19
CA GLU A 112 6.02 4.93 -35.57
C GLU A 112 6.10 4.81 -34.05
N CYS A 113 7.20 4.28 -33.50
CA CYS A 113 7.46 4.30 -32.05
C CYS A 113 7.56 5.74 -31.53
N GLU A 114 8.24 6.63 -32.26
CA GLU A 114 8.33 8.06 -31.90
C GLU A 114 6.99 8.77 -32.01
N TYR A 115 6.21 8.45 -33.06
CA TYR A 115 4.84 8.98 -33.19
C TYR A 115 3.94 8.55 -32.04
N LEU A 116 4.10 7.32 -31.52
CA LEU A 116 3.34 6.81 -30.37
C LEU A 116 3.51 7.69 -29.11
N ILE A 117 4.70 8.27 -28.92
CA ILE A 117 5.03 9.06 -27.73
C ILE A 117 5.09 10.57 -28.00
N GLY A 118 4.99 10.99 -29.27
CA GLY A 118 4.99 12.40 -29.68
C GLY A 118 6.35 13.10 -29.54
N GLN A 119 7.46 12.36 -29.48
CA GLN A 119 8.82 12.93 -29.35
C GLN A 119 9.88 12.02 -29.98
N HIS A 120 10.95 12.64 -30.50
CA HIS A 120 12.13 11.91 -30.98
C HIS A 120 13.00 11.43 -29.81
N VAL A 121 13.62 10.26 -29.97
CA VAL A 121 14.43 9.63 -28.93
C VAL A 121 15.72 9.04 -29.50
N THR A 122 16.73 8.86 -28.65
CA THR A 122 18.03 8.31 -29.08
C THR A 122 17.96 6.79 -29.28
N ALA A 123 18.82 6.27 -30.16
CA ALA A 123 18.93 4.84 -30.47
C ALA A 123 19.11 3.95 -29.21
N ALA A 124 19.74 4.48 -28.15
CA ALA A 124 19.94 3.78 -26.88
C ALA A 124 18.63 3.33 -26.20
N LEU A 125 17.53 4.05 -26.42
CA LEU A 125 16.23 3.75 -25.81
C LEU A 125 15.48 2.59 -26.49
N TYR A 126 15.96 2.12 -27.65
CA TYR A 126 15.47 0.94 -28.36
C TYR A 126 16.21 -0.36 -27.98
N GLY A 127 17.19 -0.25 -27.06
CA GLY A 127 17.97 -1.38 -26.58
C GLY A 127 17.16 -2.39 -25.76
N VAL A 128 17.58 -3.65 -25.82
CA VAL A 128 17.04 -4.71 -24.95
C VAL A 128 17.32 -4.40 -23.49
N VAL A 129 16.34 -4.68 -22.63
CA VAL A 129 16.51 -4.58 -21.17
C VAL A 129 16.51 -5.93 -20.49
N ASN A 130 17.28 -6.04 -19.41
CA ASN A 130 17.30 -7.25 -18.60
C ASN A 130 16.10 -7.31 -17.63
N VAL A 131 15.90 -8.48 -17.01
CA VAL A 131 14.81 -8.72 -16.05
C VAL A 131 14.83 -7.72 -14.89
N LYS A 132 16.02 -7.34 -14.38
CA LYS A 132 16.16 -6.35 -13.31
C LYS A 132 15.57 -4.99 -13.71
N LYS A 133 15.82 -4.54 -14.94
CA LYS A 133 15.26 -3.30 -15.50
C LYS A 133 13.75 -3.38 -15.75
N VAL A 134 13.25 -4.53 -16.16
CA VAL A 134 11.80 -4.77 -16.27
C VAL A 134 11.13 -4.64 -14.90
N LEU A 135 11.66 -5.32 -13.88
CA LEU A 135 11.17 -5.22 -12.51
C LEU A 135 11.25 -3.78 -11.99
N GLN A 136 12.37 -3.10 -12.23
CA GLN A 136 12.52 -1.68 -11.90
C GLN A 136 11.40 -0.83 -12.51
N ARG A 137 11.04 -1.08 -13.78
CA ARG A 137 9.95 -0.36 -14.46
C ARG A 137 8.58 -0.71 -13.88
N MET A 138 8.31 -1.97 -13.56
CA MET A 138 7.06 -2.39 -12.93
C MET A 138 6.86 -1.73 -11.56
N VAL A 139 7.88 -1.79 -10.70
CA VAL A 139 7.83 -1.18 -9.37
C VAL A 139 7.80 0.35 -9.47
N GLY A 140 8.54 0.93 -10.42
CA GLY A 140 8.48 2.37 -10.71
C GLY A 140 7.09 2.84 -11.15
N ASN A 141 6.34 2.00 -11.88
CA ASN A 141 4.95 2.29 -12.22
C ASN A 141 4.07 2.26 -10.96
N LEU A 142 4.17 1.23 -10.10
CA LEU A 142 3.43 1.16 -8.82
C LEU A 142 3.75 2.35 -7.90
N LEU A 143 5.03 2.71 -7.80
CA LEU A 143 5.50 3.87 -7.05
C LEU A 143 4.89 5.18 -7.58
N SER A 144 4.75 5.30 -8.90
CA SER A 144 4.10 6.46 -9.53
C SER A 144 2.60 6.53 -9.23
N LEU A 145 1.93 5.38 -9.04
CA LEU A 145 0.54 5.32 -8.62
C LEU A 145 0.37 5.73 -7.15
N GLY A 146 1.18 5.13 -6.25
CA GLY A 146 1.13 5.45 -4.82
C GLY A 146 1.41 6.93 -4.51
N LYS A 147 2.21 7.62 -5.34
CA LYS A 147 2.44 9.06 -5.23
C LYS A 147 1.25 9.94 -5.66
N ARG A 148 0.33 9.42 -6.46
CA ARG A 148 -0.77 10.20 -7.06
C ARG A 148 -2.05 10.14 -6.24
N GLU A 149 -2.32 9.01 -5.61
CA GLU A 149 -3.50 8.86 -4.76
C GLU A 149 -3.20 9.45 -3.39
N GLY A 150 -4.04 10.37 -2.91
CA GLY A 150 -3.93 11.01 -1.59
C GLY A 150 -4.95 10.47 -0.59
N ILE A 151 -5.25 9.17 -0.63
CA ILE A 151 -6.27 8.48 0.17
C ILE A 151 -5.57 7.32 0.89
N ASP A 152 -5.98 6.90 2.09
CA ASP A 152 -5.26 5.95 2.96
C ASP A 152 -4.74 4.64 2.31
N GLN A 153 -5.46 4.04 1.34
CA GLN A 153 -4.96 2.88 0.55
C GLN A 153 -3.69 3.19 -0.26
N SER A 154 -3.46 4.46 -0.59
CA SER A 154 -2.30 4.94 -1.34
C SER A 154 -1.01 4.87 -0.53
N TYR A 155 -1.07 5.06 0.80
CA TYR A 155 0.12 5.00 1.64
C TYR A 155 0.63 3.58 1.78
N GLN A 156 -0.26 2.58 1.83
CA GLN A 156 0.14 1.17 1.79
C GLN A 156 0.79 0.83 0.46
N LEU A 157 0.15 1.16 -0.66
CA LEU A 157 0.74 0.94 -1.99
C LEU A 157 2.08 1.65 -2.15
N LEU A 158 2.18 2.90 -1.69
CA LEU A 158 3.41 3.70 -1.73
C LEU A 158 4.52 3.06 -0.88
N ARG A 159 4.19 2.61 0.34
CA ARG A 159 5.11 1.92 1.24
C ARG A 159 5.63 0.63 0.63
N ASP A 160 4.73 -0.26 0.20
CA ASP A 160 5.11 -1.56 -0.37
C ASP A 160 5.95 -1.37 -1.65
N SER A 161 5.59 -0.37 -2.46
CA SER A 161 6.35 -0.01 -3.66
C SER A 161 7.75 0.54 -3.34
N LEU A 162 7.87 1.37 -2.30
CA LEU A 162 9.16 1.90 -1.84
C LEU A 162 10.04 0.79 -1.29
N ASP A 163 9.49 -0.08 -0.44
CA ASP A 163 10.21 -1.20 0.17
C ASP A 163 10.75 -2.13 -0.90
N LEU A 164 9.93 -2.49 -1.90
CA LEU A 164 10.35 -3.33 -3.02
C LEU A 164 11.40 -2.64 -3.92
N TYR A 165 11.25 -1.34 -4.18
CA TYR A 165 12.20 -0.60 -5.02
C TYR A 165 13.56 -0.46 -4.33
N LEU A 166 13.57 -0.09 -3.05
CA LEU A 166 14.77 0.12 -2.25
C LEU A 166 15.47 -1.20 -1.93
N ALA A 167 14.76 -2.32 -1.85
CA ALA A 167 15.38 -3.65 -1.79
C ALA A 167 16.26 -3.96 -3.02
N MET A 168 15.90 -3.44 -4.20
CA MET A 168 16.67 -3.62 -5.44
C MET A 168 17.75 -2.55 -5.64
N TYR A 169 17.51 -1.34 -5.11
CA TYR A 169 18.32 -0.14 -5.29
C TYR A 169 18.38 0.66 -3.97
N PRO A 170 19.18 0.20 -2.99
CA PRO A 170 19.16 0.76 -1.64
C PRO A 170 19.65 2.21 -1.56
N ASP A 171 20.55 2.62 -2.45
CA ASP A 171 21.27 3.90 -2.32
C ASP A 171 20.56 5.07 -2.99
N GLN A 172 19.24 4.97 -3.21
CA GLN A 172 18.44 6.00 -3.85
C GLN A 172 17.99 7.04 -2.83
N VAL A 173 18.85 8.03 -2.55
CA VAL A 173 18.65 9.07 -1.53
C VAL A 173 17.26 9.71 -1.54
N GLN A 174 16.74 10.09 -2.72
CA GLN A 174 15.41 10.70 -2.82
C GLN A 174 14.26 9.77 -2.38
N LEU A 175 14.40 8.46 -2.65
CA LEU A 175 13.40 7.46 -2.27
C LEU A 175 13.54 7.05 -0.81
N LEU A 176 14.77 6.94 -0.31
CA LEU A 176 15.04 6.77 1.12
C LEU A 176 14.42 7.92 1.94
N LEU A 177 14.60 9.16 1.50
CA LEU A 177 14.02 10.32 2.18
C LEU A 177 12.48 10.29 2.14
N LEU A 178 11.90 9.86 1.02
CA LEU A 178 10.45 9.68 0.92
C LEU A 178 9.94 8.56 1.84
N GLN A 179 10.67 7.44 1.97
CA GLN A 179 10.34 6.33 2.87
C GLN A 179 10.42 6.77 4.34
N ALA A 180 11.49 7.48 4.74
CA ALA A 180 11.64 8.03 6.08
C ALA A 180 10.48 8.98 6.43
N ARG A 181 10.13 9.90 5.51
CA ARG A 181 8.99 10.80 5.68
C ARG A 181 7.66 10.06 5.80
N LEU A 182 7.47 9.03 4.99
CA LEU A 182 6.26 8.21 5.03
C LEU A 182 6.12 7.49 6.37
N TYR A 183 7.18 6.82 6.84
CA TYR A 183 7.17 6.13 8.12
C TYR A 183 6.99 7.08 9.30
N PHE A 184 7.66 8.24 9.27
CA PHE A 184 7.49 9.30 10.25
C PHE A 184 6.04 9.81 10.28
N HIS A 185 5.46 10.09 9.10
CA HIS A 185 4.08 10.56 8.98
C HIS A 185 3.06 9.54 9.49
N LEU A 186 3.28 8.26 9.22
CA LEU A 186 2.44 7.16 9.71
C LEU A 186 2.71 6.78 11.17
N GLY A 187 3.74 7.35 11.81
CA GLY A 187 4.11 7.04 13.20
C GLY A 187 4.64 5.62 13.42
N ILE A 188 5.15 4.97 12.36
CA ILE A 188 5.62 3.58 12.37
C ILE A 188 7.16 3.50 12.33
N TRP A 189 7.71 2.46 12.97
CA TRP A 189 9.13 2.09 12.92
C TRP A 189 10.13 3.26 13.08
N PRO A 190 10.06 4.03 14.18
CA PRO A 190 10.90 5.20 14.34
C PRO A 190 12.41 4.85 14.38
N GLU A 191 12.79 3.67 14.86
CA GLU A 191 14.18 3.19 14.78
C GLU A 191 14.64 3.02 13.34
N LYS A 192 13.79 2.42 12.49
CA LYS A 192 14.06 2.28 11.05
C LYS A 192 14.14 3.64 10.35
N VAL A 193 13.34 4.62 10.78
CA VAL A 193 13.46 6.01 10.30
C VAL A 193 14.85 6.57 10.61
N LEU A 194 15.35 6.39 11.83
CA LEU A 194 16.69 6.81 12.19
C LEU A 194 17.78 6.10 11.36
N ASP A 195 17.67 4.79 11.15
CA ASP A 195 18.60 4.02 10.33
C ASP A 195 18.64 4.54 8.88
N ILE A 196 17.47 4.82 8.29
CA ILE A 196 17.37 5.38 6.94
C ILE A 196 18.01 6.77 6.90
N LEU A 197 17.74 7.62 7.88
CA LEU A 197 18.27 8.99 7.94
C LEU A 197 19.79 9.01 8.12
N GLN A 198 20.35 8.11 8.94
CA GLN A 198 21.80 7.91 9.06
C GLN A 198 22.39 7.44 7.73
N HIS A 199 21.77 6.45 7.07
CA HIS A 199 22.22 5.98 5.77
C HIS A 199 22.24 7.12 4.73
N ILE A 200 21.21 7.98 4.69
CA ILE A 200 21.17 9.16 3.82
C ILE A 200 22.36 10.10 4.10
N GLN A 201 22.71 10.36 5.36
CA GLN A 201 23.88 11.21 5.69
C GLN A 201 25.19 10.64 5.18
N THR A 202 25.34 9.31 5.16
CA THR A 202 26.54 8.67 4.61
C THR A 202 26.61 8.76 3.08
N LEU A 203 25.47 8.71 2.40
CA LEU A 203 25.38 8.76 0.93
C LEU A 203 25.47 10.20 0.38
N ASP A 204 24.83 11.16 1.04
CA ASP A 204 24.79 12.57 0.63
C ASP A 204 24.85 13.51 1.86
N PRO A 205 26.07 13.92 2.26
CA PRO A 205 26.27 14.89 3.32
C PRO A 205 25.60 16.26 3.06
N GLY A 206 25.18 16.57 1.83
CA GLY A 206 24.46 17.80 1.51
C GLY A 206 23.06 17.88 2.12
N GLN A 207 22.46 16.76 2.51
CA GLN A 207 21.10 16.69 3.07
C GLN A 207 21.02 16.95 4.59
N HIS A 208 22.12 17.36 5.23
CA HIS A 208 22.23 17.49 6.71
C HIS A 208 21.08 18.26 7.36
N GLY A 209 20.59 19.35 6.76
CA GLY A 209 19.52 20.17 7.35
C GLY A 209 18.16 19.44 7.42
N ALA A 210 17.70 18.89 6.29
CA ALA A 210 16.41 18.18 6.23
C ALA A 210 16.44 16.87 7.02
N VAL A 211 17.59 16.19 7.04
CA VAL A 211 17.78 14.98 7.84
C VAL A 211 17.82 15.31 9.33
N GLY A 212 18.54 16.35 9.74
CA GLY A 212 18.64 16.77 11.14
C GLY A 212 17.28 17.08 11.77
N TYR A 213 16.40 17.79 11.03
CA TYR A 213 15.02 18.03 11.46
C TYR A 213 14.24 16.74 11.72
N LEU A 214 14.29 15.79 10.78
CA LEU A 214 13.57 14.52 10.93
C LEU A 214 14.15 13.65 12.05
N VAL A 215 15.48 13.65 12.23
CA VAL A 215 16.13 12.91 13.33
C VAL A 215 15.65 13.44 14.68
N GLN A 216 15.67 14.77 14.88
CA GLN A 216 15.23 15.37 16.14
C GLN A 216 13.78 14.99 16.47
N HIS A 217 12.86 15.19 15.53
CA HIS A 217 11.45 14.87 15.78
C HIS A 217 11.16 13.37 15.90
N THR A 218 11.96 12.51 15.24
CA THR A 218 11.84 11.06 15.43
C THR A 218 12.30 10.64 16.81
N LEU A 219 13.38 11.24 17.33
CA LEU A 219 13.84 11.01 18.70
C LEU A 219 12.82 11.50 19.72
N GLU A 220 12.22 12.68 19.53
CA GLU A 220 11.12 13.17 20.37
C GLU A 220 9.92 12.19 20.37
N HIS A 221 9.58 11.60 19.23
CA HIS A 221 8.55 10.54 19.16
C HIS A 221 8.94 9.27 19.92
N ILE A 222 10.20 8.85 19.86
CA ILE A 222 10.69 7.69 20.62
C ILE A 222 10.69 8.00 22.12
N GLU A 223 11.13 9.18 22.53
CA GLU A 223 11.17 9.61 23.93
C GLU A 223 9.76 9.72 24.51
N ARG A 224 8.80 10.33 23.80
CA ARG A 224 7.38 10.32 24.20
C ARG A 224 6.83 8.91 24.33
N LYS A 225 7.12 8.02 23.38
CA LYS A 225 6.74 6.61 23.51
C LYS A 225 7.39 5.93 24.71
N LYS A 226 8.65 6.23 25.04
CA LYS A 226 9.35 5.69 26.22
C LYS A 226 8.80 6.26 27.53
N GLU A 227 8.39 7.52 27.55
CA GLU A 227 7.68 8.13 28.68
C GLU A 227 6.29 7.53 28.85
N GLU A 228 5.61 7.16 27.76
CA GLU A 228 4.39 6.33 27.77
C GLU A 228 4.65 4.87 28.22
N VAL A 229 5.89 4.38 28.18
CA VAL A 229 6.33 3.05 28.70
C VAL A 229 6.78 3.12 30.16
N GLY A 230 6.49 4.20 30.88
CA GLY A 230 6.06 4.00 32.27
C GLY A 230 4.72 3.29 32.17
N VAL A 231 4.68 1.95 32.31
CA VAL A 231 3.42 1.18 32.21
C VAL A 231 2.51 1.61 33.37
N GLU A 232 1.80 2.71 33.16
CA GLU A 232 0.77 3.18 34.05
C GLU A 232 -0.34 2.15 33.95
N VAL A 233 -0.46 1.34 35.00
CA VAL A 233 -1.58 0.44 35.19
C VAL A 233 -2.82 1.31 35.36
N LYS A 234 -3.79 1.16 34.46
CA LYS A 234 -5.03 1.92 34.45
C LYS A 234 -6.15 1.07 35.04
N LEU A 235 -6.49 1.34 36.29
CA LEU A 235 -7.58 0.67 36.99
C LEU A 235 -8.90 1.42 36.75
N ARG A 236 -9.95 0.71 36.32
CA ARG A 236 -11.32 1.25 36.22
C ARG A 236 -11.84 1.73 37.56
N SER A 237 -11.39 1.09 38.64
CA SER A 237 -11.74 1.44 40.03
C SER A 237 -11.19 2.79 40.51
N GLU A 238 -10.26 3.42 39.78
CA GLU A 238 -9.74 4.74 40.12
C GLU A 238 -10.74 5.87 39.80
N GLU A 239 -10.90 6.82 40.72
CA GLU A 239 -11.85 7.94 40.57
C GLU A 239 -11.64 8.75 39.29
N LYS A 240 -10.38 8.91 38.85
CA LYS A 240 -10.05 9.62 37.59
C LYS A 240 -10.55 8.91 36.33
N HIS A 241 -10.92 7.63 36.43
CA HIS A 241 -11.37 6.79 35.31
C HIS A 241 -12.87 6.49 35.34
N ARG A 242 -13.61 7.03 36.32
CA ARG A 242 -15.04 6.74 36.54
C ARG A 242 -15.94 7.02 35.32
N ASP A 243 -15.55 7.96 34.47
CA ASP A 243 -16.34 8.39 33.31
C ASP A 243 -16.05 7.54 32.05
N VAL A 244 -15.05 6.65 32.09
CA VAL A 244 -14.67 5.77 30.97
C VAL A 244 -15.69 4.63 30.84
N CYS A 245 -16.46 4.62 29.75
CA CYS A 245 -17.57 3.69 29.56
C CYS A 245 -17.23 2.41 28.79
N TYR A 246 -16.20 2.40 27.94
CA TYR A 246 -15.94 1.28 27.02
C TYR A 246 -14.59 0.62 27.31
N SER A 247 -14.53 -0.70 27.21
CA SER A 247 -13.34 -1.50 27.48
C SER A 247 -12.51 -1.82 26.25
N ILE A 248 -11.20 -2.05 26.46
CA ILE A 248 -10.34 -2.63 25.44
C ILE A 248 -10.89 -3.98 24.95
N GLY A 249 -10.66 -4.30 23.68
CA GLY A 249 -11.16 -5.53 23.05
C GLY A 249 -12.59 -5.43 22.51
N LEU A 250 -13.37 -4.41 22.88
CA LEU A 250 -14.72 -4.21 22.31
C LEU A 250 -14.64 -3.73 20.86
N VAL A 251 -15.49 -4.33 20.02
CA VAL A 251 -15.75 -3.89 18.65
C VAL A 251 -16.85 -2.82 18.66
N MET A 252 -16.51 -1.64 18.17
CA MET A 252 -17.32 -0.43 18.19
C MET A 252 -17.57 0.07 16.78
N LYS A 253 -18.55 0.98 16.66
CA LYS A 253 -18.87 1.71 15.44
C LYS A 253 -18.83 3.20 15.70
N HIS A 254 -18.29 3.98 14.76
CA HIS A 254 -18.29 5.42 14.87
C HIS A 254 -19.62 6.02 14.37
N LYS A 255 -20.35 6.75 15.22
CA LYS A 255 -21.70 7.29 14.93
C LYS A 255 -21.78 8.13 13.66
N ARG A 256 -20.81 9.04 13.47
CA ARG A 256 -20.81 9.97 12.33
C ARG A 256 -20.30 9.37 11.01
N TYR A 257 -19.22 8.61 11.07
CA TYR A 257 -18.50 8.14 9.88
C TYR A 257 -18.80 6.68 9.52
N GLY A 258 -19.45 5.93 10.42
CA GLY A 258 -19.96 4.60 10.17
C GLY A 258 -18.94 3.47 10.11
N TYR A 259 -17.65 3.74 10.33
CA TYR A 259 -16.60 2.71 10.31
C TYR A 259 -16.64 1.83 11.57
N ASN A 260 -16.21 0.58 11.41
CA ASN A 260 -16.01 -0.36 12.52
C ASN A 260 -14.57 -0.32 13.04
N CYS A 261 -14.40 -0.49 14.35
CA CYS A 261 -13.09 -0.49 14.97
C CYS A 261 -13.05 -1.33 16.24
N VAL A 262 -11.85 -1.70 16.70
CA VAL A 262 -11.63 -2.31 18.02
C VAL A 262 -10.84 -1.37 18.93
N ILE A 263 -11.29 -1.20 20.17
CA ILE A 263 -10.59 -0.39 21.17
C ILE A 263 -9.36 -1.15 21.68
N TYR A 264 -8.17 -0.56 21.60
CA TYR A 264 -6.94 -1.14 22.17
C TYR A 264 -6.33 -0.29 23.29
N GLY A 265 -6.95 0.83 23.63
CA GLY A 265 -6.60 1.63 24.79
C GLY A 265 -7.55 2.80 25.00
N TRP A 266 -7.55 3.35 26.21
CA TRP A 266 -8.37 4.50 26.57
C TRP A 266 -7.61 5.48 27.47
N ASP A 267 -8.05 6.74 27.44
CA ASP A 267 -7.61 7.83 28.31
C ASP A 267 -8.83 8.51 28.93
N PRO A 268 -8.79 8.89 30.22
CA PRO A 268 -9.92 9.54 30.89
C PRO A 268 -10.22 10.95 30.35
N THR A 269 -9.22 11.59 29.76
CA THR A 269 -9.32 12.90 29.09
C THR A 269 -8.48 12.87 27.81
N CYS A 270 -8.71 13.80 26.89
CA CYS A 270 -7.90 13.90 25.68
C CYS A 270 -6.43 14.21 26.02
N MET A 271 -5.52 13.31 25.63
CA MET A 271 -4.08 13.45 25.88
C MET A 271 -3.33 14.17 24.74
N MET A 272 -4.04 14.58 23.69
CA MET A 272 -3.43 15.24 22.52
C MET A 272 -3.12 16.71 22.77
N GLY A 273 -2.07 17.22 22.12
CA GLY A 273 -1.66 18.62 22.23
C GLY A 273 -2.71 19.62 21.70
N HIS A 274 -2.63 20.87 22.18
CA HIS A 274 -3.59 21.94 21.86
C HIS A 274 -3.82 22.18 20.36
N GLU A 275 -2.79 22.05 19.52
CA GLU A 275 -2.93 22.20 18.07
C GLU A 275 -3.81 21.10 17.46
N TRP A 276 -3.65 19.86 17.90
CA TRP A 276 -4.46 18.74 17.44
C TRP A 276 -5.92 18.90 17.87
N ILE A 277 -6.16 19.27 19.13
CA ILE A 277 -7.51 19.53 19.67
C ILE A 277 -8.22 20.62 18.83
N ARG A 278 -7.49 21.68 18.44
CA ARG A 278 -8.01 22.73 17.57
C ARG A 278 -8.32 22.23 16.16
N ASN A 279 -7.39 21.51 15.55
CA ASN A 279 -7.51 21.02 14.16
C ASN A 279 -8.63 19.98 14.01
N MET A 280 -8.76 19.07 14.97
CA MET A 280 -9.84 18.08 15.02
C MET A 280 -11.15 18.65 15.57
N ASN A 281 -11.16 19.96 15.86
CA ASN A 281 -12.30 20.71 16.35
C ASN A 281 -12.97 20.08 17.60
N VAL A 282 -12.15 19.49 18.47
CA VAL A 282 -12.61 18.81 19.70
C VAL A 282 -13.30 19.80 20.65
N HIS A 283 -12.92 21.08 20.61
CA HIS A 283 -13.59 22.13 21.39
C HIS A 283 -15.07 22.32 21.04
N SER A 284 -15.48 21.93 19.82
CA SER A 284 -16.88 22.02 19.39
C SER A 284 -17.70 20.79 19.74
N LEU A 285 -17.08 19.74 20.30
CA LEU A 285 -17.78 18.56 20.77
C LEU A 285 -18.56 18.88 22.05
N PRO A 286 -19.78 18.32 22.24
CA PRO A 286 -20.62 18.59 23.41
C PRO A 286 -19.90 18.40 24.74
N HIS A 287 -19.07 17.36 24.87
CA HIS A 287 -18.31 17.07 26.09
C HIS A 287 -16.83 17.51 25.99
N GLY A 288 -16.45 18.12 24.88
CA GLY A 288 -15.13 18.71 24.67
C GLY A 288 -13.98 17.71 24.83
N HIS A 289 -12.84 18.19 25.33
CA HIS A 289 -11.61 17.41 25.55
C HIS A 289 -11.52 16.77 26.94
N HIS A 290 -12.46 17.06 27.84
CA HIS A 290 -12.48 16.53 29.21
C HIS A 290 -13.18 15.17 29.32
N GLN A 291 -13.85 14.72 28.26
CA GLN A 291 -14.40 13.36 28.20
C GLN A 291 -13.31 12.33 27.90
N PRO A 292 -13.58 11.03 28.11
CA PRO A 292 -12.69 9.97 27.69
C PRO A 292 -12.49 9.88 26.17
N PHE A 293 -11.29 9.45 25.79
CA PHE A 293 -10.92 9.18 24.40
C PHE A 293 -10.33 7.77 24.27
N TYR A 294 -10.50 7.19 23.09
CA TYR A 294 -10.17 5.80 22.80
C TYR A 294 -9.21 5.70 21.63
N ASN A 295 -8.16 4.92 21.83
CA ASN A 295 -7.27 4.45 20.78
C ASN A 295 -7.94 3.23 20.12
N VAL A 296 -8.23 3.35 18.82
CA VAL A 296 -8.98 2.33 18.07
C VAL A 296 -8.25 1.90 16.81
N LEU A 297 -8.27 0.60 16.52
CA LEU A 297 -7.83 0.03 15.24
C LEU A 297 -9.06 -0.09 14.33
N VAL A 298 -9.03 0.53 13.16
CA VAL A 298 -10.17 0.62 12.24
C VAL A 298 -10.06 -0.43 11.14
N GLU A 299 -11.19 -0.92 10.62
CA GLU A 299 -11.22 -1.92 9.53
C GLU A 299 -10.51 -1.47 8.24
N ASP A 300 -10.30 -0.15 8.06
CA ASP A 300 -9.56 0.42 6.93
C ASP A 300 -8.03 0.37 7.11
N GLY A 301 -7.54 -0.17 8.22
CA GLY A 301 -6.12 -0.29 8.54
C GLY A 301 -5.52 0.96 9.20
N SER A 302 -6.34 1.96 9.57
CA SER A 302 -5.89 3.13 10.31
C SER A 302 -6.03 2.96 11.83
N CYS A 303 -5.11 3.58 12.58
CA CYS A 303 -5.29 3.81 14.01
C CYS A 303 -5.90 5.20 14.21
N ARG A 304 -6.95 5.31 15.02
CA ARG A 304 -7.63 6.59 15.30
C ARG A 304 -7.76 6.85 16.79
N TYR A 305 -7.93 8.12 17.13
CA TYR A 305 -8.20 8.58 18.48
C TYR A 305 -9.60 9.20 18.53
N ALA A 306 -10.55 8.48 19.12
CA ALA A 306 -11.97 8.79 19.05
C ALA A 306 -12.52 9.24 20.40
N ALA A 307 -13.31 10.30 20.41
CA ALA A 307 -14.05 10.74 21.60
C ALA A 307 -15.13 9.72 21.98
N GLN A 308 -15.33 9.49 23.28
CA GLN A 308 -16.35 8.56 23.81
C GLN A 308 -17.72 8.76 23.18
N GLU A 309 -18.19 10.00 23.10
CA GLU A 309 -19.53 10.29 22.59
C GLU A 309 -19.75 9.93 21.12
N ASN A 310 -18.66 9.81 20.35
CA ASN A 310 -18.70 9.46 18.93
C ASN A 310 -18.69 7.95 18.67
N LEU A 311 -18.52 7.11 19.71
CA LEU A 311 -18.54 5.67 19.61
C LEU A 311 -19.88 5.10 20.13
N GLU A 312 -20.31 4.01 19.49
CA GLU A 312 -21.43 3.17 19.91
C GLU A 312 -21.08 1.69 19.71
N TYR A 313 -21.77 0.80 20.43
CA TYR A 313 -21.59 -0.63 20.30
C TYR A 313 -21.93 -1.11 18.89
N ASN A 314 -21.12 -2.01 18.34
CA ASN A 314 -21.44 -2.65 17.07
C ASN A 314 -22.42 -3.82 17.31
N VAL A 315 -23.64 -3.72 16.79
CA VAL A 315 -24.71 -4.71 17.01
C VAL A 315 -24.37 -6.11 16.46
N GLU A 316 -23.51 -6.17 15.44
CA GLU A 316 -23.05 -7.41 14.81
C GLU A 316 -21.52 -7.35 14.67
N PRO A 317 -20.78 -7.54 15.79
CA PRO A 317 -19.34 -7.42 15.78
C PRO A 317 -18.72 -8.48 14.87
N GLN A 318 -17.77 -8.06 14.03
CA GLN A 318 -16.99 -8.92 13.17
C GLN A 318 -15.50 -8.68 13.42
N GLU A 319 -14.69 -9.63 12.96
CA GLU A 319 -13.25 -9.50 13.02
C GLU A 319 -12.79 -8.28 12.19
N ILE A 320 -12.07 -7.38 12.84
CA ILE A 320 -11.48 -6.18 12.24
C ILE A 320 -10.24 -6.56 11.46
N SER A 321 -10.27 -6.36 10.14
CA SER A 321 -9.14 -6.59 9.24
C SER A 321 -8.09 -5.47 9.33
N HIS A 322 -7.38 -5.39 10.45
CA HIS A 322 -6.30 -4.40 10.67
C HIS A 322 -4.95 -5.09 10.94
N PRO A 323 -3.84 -4.68 10.27
CA PRO A 323 -2.56 -5.39 10.31
C PRO A 323 -1.94 -5.49 11.71
N ASP A 324 -2.19 -4.49 12.57
CA ASP A 324 -1.67 -4.47 13.94
C ASP A 324 -2.57 -5.17 14.97
N VAL A 325 -3.68 -5.82 14.60
CA VAL A 325 -4.58 -6.48 15.59
C VAL A 325 -3.84 -7.52 16.42
N GLY A 326 -3.03 -8.38 15.76
CA GLY A 326 -2.22 -9.39 16.44
C GLY A 326 -1.10 -8.84 17.31
N ARG A 327 -0.82 -7.53 17.26
CA ARG A 327 0.11 -6.88 18.19
C ARG A 327 -0.49 -6.71 19.58
N TYR A 328 -1.80 -6.53 19.66
CA TYR A 328 -2.51 -6.14 20.89
C TYR A 328 -3.37 -7.28 21.44
N PHE A 329 -3.90 -8.13 20.56
CA PHE A 329 -4.87 -9.16 20.90
C PHE A 329 -4.37 -10.54 20.51
N SER A 330 -4.71 -11.54 21.32
CA SER A 330 -4.37 -12.94 21.09
C SER A 330 -5.38 -13.64 20.17
N GLU A 331 -6.67 -13.35 20.33
CA GLU A 331 -7.74 -13.95 19.54
C GLU A 331 -9.02 -13.09 19.49
N PHE A 332 -9.88 -13.38 18.52
CA PHE A 332 -11.25 -12.86 18.44
C PHE A 332 -12.25 -13.96 18.83
N THR A 333 -13.14 -13.66 19.78
CA THR A 333 -14.09 -14.65 20.34
C THR A 333 -15.42 -14.73 19.60
N GLY A 334 -15.58 -13.94 18.52
CA GLY A 334 -16.85 -13.74 17.82
C GLY A 334 -17.63 -12.50 18.26
N THR A 335 -17.36 -11.96 19.46
CA THR A 335 -18.00 -10.73 19.96
C THR A 335 -17.01 -9.63 20.34
N HIS A 336 -15.85 -10.02 20.87
CA HIS A 336 -14.80 -9.14 21.34
C HIS A 336 -13.42 -9.79 21.14
N TYR A 337 -12.36 -9.01 21.31
CA TYR A 337 -10.98 -9.49 21.27
C TYR A 337 -10.43 -9.75 22.67
N ILE A 338 -9.65 -10.82 22.82
CA ILE A 338 -8.91 -11.11 24.04
C ILE A 338 -7.58 -10.34 24.02
N PRO A 339 -7.31 -9.47 25.00
CA PRO A 339 -6.04 -8.75 25.09
C PRO A 339 -4.88 -9.73 25.29
N ASN A 340 -3.70 -9.35 24.79
CA ASN A 340 -2.47 -10.08 25.11
C ASN A 340 -1.96 -9.71 26.52
N ALA A 341 -0.92 -10.41 26.98
CA ALA A 341 -0.34 -10.20 28.31
C ALA A 341 0.12 -8.75 28.57
N GLU A 342 0.55 -8.00 27.54
CA GLU A 342 0.98 -6.61 27.71
C GLU A 342 -0.22 -5.69 27.98
N LEU A 343 -1.32 -5.85 27.24
CA LEU A 343 -2.55 -5.10 27.47
C LEU A 343 -3.23 -5.50 28.78
N GLU A 344 -3.20 -6.78 29.17
CA GLU A 344 -3.72 -7.24 30.46
C GLU A 344 -2.98 -6.60 31.64
N ILE A 345 -1.65 -6.45 31.56
CA ILE A 345 -0.88 -5.76 32.60
C ILE A 345 -1.29 -4.28 32.70
N ARG A 346 -1.57 -3.64 31.56
CA ARG A 346 -1.91 -2.21 31.51
C ARG A 346 -3.36 -1.91 31.89
N TYR A 347 -4.30 -2.82 31.57
CA TYR A 347 -5.74 -2.66 31.78
C TYR A 347 -6.33 -3.90 32.48
N PRO A 348 -5.91 -4.20 33.73
CA PRO A 348 -6.19 -5.50 34.36
C PRO A 348 -7.66 -5.74 34.68
N GLU A 349 -8.49 -4.69 34.76
CA GLU A 349 -9.91 -4.80 35.10
C GLU A 349 -10.81 -4.86 33.85
N ASP A 350 -10.34 -4.44 32.67
CA ASP A 350 -11.18 -4.23 31.49
C ASP A 350 -11.85 -5.51 30.99
N LEU A 351 -11.20 -6.67 31.11
CA LEU A 351 -11.72 -7.94 30.61
C LEU A 351 -13.01 -8.36 31.34
N GLU A 352 -13.11 -8.09 32.65
CA GLU A 352 -14.33 -8.35 33.44
C GLU A 352 -15.50 -7.49 32.94
N PHE A 353 -15.24 -6.19 32.72
CA PHE A 353 -16.22 -5.27 32.14
C PHE A 353 -16.63 -5.65 30.71
N VAL A 354 -15.72 -6.21 29.90
CA VAL A 354 -16.05 -6.72 28.55
C VAL A 354 -17.07 -7.85 28.67
N TYR A 355 -16.85 -8.82 29.57
CA TYR A 355 -17.78 -9.93 29.74
C TYR A 355 -19.17 -9.47 30.20
N GLU A 356 -19.24 -8.57 31.18
CA GLU A 356 -20.51 -7.98 31.60
C GLU A 356 -21.22 -7.24 30.45
N THR A 357 -20.47 -6.44 29.70
CA THR A 357 -21.00 -5.68 28.55
C THR A 357 -21.52 -6.61 27.45
N VAL A 358 -20.76 -7.65 27.11
CA VAL A 358 -21.13 -8.62 26.08
C VAL A 358 -22.38 -9.39 26.47
N GLN A 359 -22.50 -9.81 27.73
CA GLN A 359 -23.71 -10.45 28.25
C GLN A 359 -24.93 -9.52 28.16
N ASN A 360 -24.78 -8.25 28.55
CA ASN A 360 -25.90 -7.30 28.52
C ASN A 360 -26.35 -6.93 27.10
N ILE A 361 -25.44 -6.88 26.13
CA ILE A 361 -25.72 -6.34 24.79
C ILE A 361 -26.03 -7.45 23.78
N TYR A 362 -25.31 -8.57 23.83
CA TYR A 362 -25.38 -9.60 22.78
C TYR A 362 -26.14 -10.87 23.21
N SER A 363 -26.32 -11.13 24.51
CA SER A 363 -27.12 -12.28 24.99
C SER A 363 -28.64 -12.01 25.00
N ALA A 364 -29.10 -10.76 24.84
CA ALA A 364 -30.52 -10.43 24.74
C ALA A 364 -31.22 -10.92 23.44
N LYS A 365 -30.51 -11.63 22.55
CA LYS A 365 -31.05 -12.19 21.30
C LYS A 365 -31.59 -13.62 21.41
N GLU A 366 -31.38 -14.33 22.52
CA GLU A 366 -31.95 -15.69 22.67
C GLU A 366 -33.43 -15.70 23.15
N ASP A 367 -33.94 -14.65 23.79
CA ASP A 367 -35.29 -14.64 24.38
C ASP A 367 -36.41 -14.06 23.48
N THR A 368 -36.15 -13.77 22.20
CA THR A 368 -37.19 -13.28 21.25
C THR A 368 -37.45 -14.21 20.06
N ALA A 369 -36.97 -15.45 20.16
CA ALA A 369 -37.20 -16.50 19.16
C ALA A 369 -37.78 -17.78 19.79
N GLU A 370 -38.87 -17.66 20.56
CA GLU A 370 -39.80 -18.77 20.85
C GLU A 370 -41.20 -18.50 20.30
#